data_AF-A0A9J9BBN3-F1
#
_entry.id   AF-A0A9J9BBN3-F1
#
_cell.length_a   1.000
_cell.length_b   1.000
_cell.length_c   1.000
_cell.angle_alpha   90.00
_cell.angle_beta   90.00
_cell.angle_gamma   90.00
#
_symmetry.space_group_name_H-M   'P 1'
#
loop_
_entity.id
_entity.type
_entity.pdbx_description
1 polymer ?
#
loop_
_entity_poly.entity_id
_entity_poly.type
_entity_poly.pdbx_seq_one_letter_code
_entity_poly.pdbx_strand_id
1 'polypeptide(L)'
;MIPMNFFRAMSVIFILALSACASQNAGTGSDDFDKQKAAKTRLSLGLTYLENGNFSQAKFNLDKALSFAPEMADVHYGMAYYFQNVEEYGSASTSYKKAMALAPKNADIANSYGAFLCAQGDYEQAKVYFFKALNSDIYNSSAETYENLALCSQSQNALDDAIGFLEDALNHQPGRAKSLFLLAQMQLQANRFAAARDSLRRYEKVASVSADSLWLAVKIEQGAGSPNRASDYANMLLSLYPDFQPARDYINGIEAIDSPVQSVSVPAVKPTKGYAQPDLKATQYHVVTAKENLYRLSLQYNVKMSKLMEWNNISDPASIYIGQKLIVVEPK
;
A
#
# COMPACT_ATOMS: atom_id res chain seq x y z
N MET A 1 48.78 -90.24 27.84
CA MET A 1 49.78 -89.18 27.60
C MET A 1 49.15 -88.13 26.69
N ILE A 2 49.06 -86.89 27.19
CA ILE A 2 48.74 -85.61 26.50
C ILE A 2 49.84 -85.31 25.44
N PRO A 3 49.74 -84.45 24.37
CA PRO A 3 48.82 -83.34 24.00
C PRO A 3 48.27 -83.49 22.53
N MET A 4 47.66 -82.56 21.78
CA MET A 4 47.91 -81.12 21.58
C MET A 4 46.83 -80.48 20.68
N ASN A 5 46.59 -79.20 20.93
CA ASN A 5 45.73 -78.26 20.19
C ASN A 5 45.92 -78.27 18.66
N PHE A 6 44.83 -78.11 17.91
CA PHE A 6 44.84 -77.26 16.72
C PHE A 6 43.57 -76.40 16.60
N PHE A 7 43.81 -75.11 16.78
CA PHE A 7 43.01 -73.95 16.45
C PHE A 7 42.36 -74.08 15.06
N ARG A 8 41.03 -73.96 14.96
CA ARG A 8 40.37 -73.42 13.75
C ARG A 8 39.20 -72.54 14.15
N ALA A 9 39.45 -71.24 14.02
CA ALA A 9 38.49 -70.17 14.15
C ALA A 9 37.76 -69.91 12.81
N MET A 10 36.66 -69.16 12.93
CA MET A 10 35.91 -68.44 11.88
C MET A 10 34.99 -69.30 10.99
N SER A 11 33.68 -69.39 11.27
CA SER A 11 32.64 -68.36 11.11
C SER A 11 32.48 -67.86 9.67
N VAL A 12 31.45 -68.33 8.95
CA VAL A 12 30.45 -67.49 8.24
C VAL A 12 29.19 -68.36 8.06
N ILE A 13 28.16 -68.12 8.87
CA ILE A 13 26.80 -68.63 8.65
C ILE A 13 26.10 -67.63 7.71
N PHE A 14 25.70 -68.12 6.55
CA PHE A 14 25.02 -67.37 5.50
C PHE A 14 23.53 -67.22 5.89
N ILE A 15 23.19 -66.13 6.60
CA ILE A 15 21.78 -65.76 6.85
C ILE A 15 21.31 -64.94 5.66
N LEU A 16 20.55 -65.58 4.76
CA LEU A 16 19.73 -64.93 3.75
C LEU A 16 18.62 -64.14 4.44
N ALA A 17 18.87 -62.86 4.71
CA ALA A 17 17.83 -61.91 5.03
C ALA A 17 17.08 -61.56 3.73
N LEU A 18 15.95 -62.23 3.50
CA LEU A 18 14.94 -61.77 2.55
C LEU A 18 14.36 -60.45 3.10
N SER A 19 14.88 -59.34 2.61
CA SER A 19 14.22 -58.04 2.69
C SER A 19 12.96 -58.10 1.82
N ALA A 20 11.85 -58.52 2.43
CA ALA A 20 10.53 -58.25 1.90
C ALA A 20 10.33 -56.73 1.96
N CYS A 21 10.69 -56.04 0.87
CA CYS A 21 10.14 -54.73 0.58
C CYS A 21 8.64 -54.91 0.43
N ALA A 22 7.89 -54.66 1.51
CA ALA A 22 6.50 -54.32 1.39
C ALA A 22 6.44 -53.03 0.55
N SER A 23 6.21 -53.21 -0.76
CA SER A 23 5.73 -52.14 -1.61
C SER A 23 4.38 -51.74 -1.03
N GLN A 24 4.38 -50.75 -0.15
CA GLN A 24 3.16 -50.01 0.12
C GLN A 24 2.78 -49.42 -1.23
N ASN A 25 1.75 -50.01 -1.84
CA ASN A 25 0.98 -49.37 -2.88
C ASN A 25 0.76 -47.94 -2.39
N ALA A 26 1.45 -47.01 -3.04
CA ALA A 26 1.19 -45.60 -2.92
C ALA A 26 -0.28 -45.47 -3.30
N GLY A 27 -1.12 -45.42 -2.28
CA GLY A 27 -2.50 -45.06 -2.43
C GLY A 27 -2.49 -43.78 -3.25
N THR A 28 -3.20 -43.83 -4.35
CA THR A 28 -3.56 -42.69 -5.17
C THR A 28 -4.38 -41.73 -4.32
N GLY A 29 -3.74 -41.06 -3.38
CA GLY A 29 -4.16 -39.79 -2.84
C GLY A 29 -3.61 -38.75 -3.79
N SER A 30 -4.34 -38.50 -4.88
CA SER A 30 -4.20 -37.24 -5.59
C SER A 30 -4.65 -36.14 -4.61
N ASP A 31 -3.75 -35.71 -3.73
CA ASP A 31 -3.75 -34.31 -3.30
C ASP A 31 -3.51 -33.53 -4.59
N ASP A 32 -4.60 -33.17 -5.27
CA ASP A 32 -4.56 -32.45 -6.53
C ASP A 32 -3.78 -31.16 -6.31
N PHE A 33 -2.57 -31.09 -6.86
CA PHE A 33 -1.66 -29.97 -6.65
C PHE A 33 -2.28 -28.71 -7.24
N ASP A 34 -2.90 -27.91 -6.39
CA ASP A 34 -3.51 -26.64 -6.78
C ASP A 34 -2.41 -25.62 -7.13
N LYS A 35 -2.09 -25.56 -8.43
CA LYS A 35 -1.13 -24.62 -9.01
C LYS A 35 -1.47 -23.17 -8.71
N GLN A 36 -2.75 -22.79 -8.69
CA GLN A 36 -3.15 -21.41 -8.44
C GLN A 36 -2.91 -21.03 -6.98
N LYS A 37 -3.28 -21.91 -6.05
CA LYS A 37 -2.98 -21.72 -4.63
C LYS A 37 -1.48 -21.71 -4.37
N ALA A 38 -0.72 -22.61 -4.99
CA ALA A 38 0.73 -22.62 -4.91
C ALA A 38 1.35 -21.32 -5.44
N ALA A 39 0.84 -20.80 -6.56
CA ALA A 39 1.27 -19.51 -7.12
C ALA A 39 0.99 -18.35 -6.17
N LYS A 40 -0.21 -18.26 -5.58
CA LYS A 40 -0.57 -17.22 -4.60
C LYS A 40 0.33 -17.25 -3.36
N THR A 41 0.63 -18.45 -2.84
CA THR A 41 1.55 -18.61 -1.70
C THR A 41 2.96 -18.13 -2.06
N ARG A 42 3.47 -18.52 -3.23
CA ARG A 42 4.78 -18.08 -3.72
C ARG A 42 4.83 -16.58 -3.97
N LEU A 43 3.77 -16.00 -4.54
CA LEU A 43 3.62 -14.56 -4.71
C LEU A 43 3.70 -13.83 -3.36
N SER A 44 2.90 -14.24 -2.37
CA SER A 44 2.91 -13.63 -1.04
C SER A 44 4.29 -13.70 -0.37
N LEU A 45 4.98 -14.84 -0.51
CA LEU A 45 6.34 -15.01 0.03
C LEU A 45 7.35 -14.11 -0.71
N GLY A 46 7.26 -14.03 -2.04
CA GLY A 46 8.09 -13.15 -2.86
C GLY A 46 7.94 -11.68 -2.48
N LEU A 47 6.70 -11.21 -2.32
CA LEU A 47 6.41 -9.84 -1.85
C LEU A 47 6.94 -9.59 -0.44
N THR A 48 6.87 -10.57 0.46
CA THR A 48 7.39 -10.44 1.83
C THR A 48 8.93 -10.35 1.84
N TYR A 49 9.62 -11.13 1.01
CA TYR A 49 11.08 -11.00 0.86
C TYR A 49 11.49 -9.66 0.27
N LEU A 50 10.71 -9.15 -0.69
CA LEU A 50 10.94 -7.84 -1.29
C LEU A 50 10.83 -6.71 -0.26
N GLU A 51 9.80 -6.74 0.59
CA GLU A 51 9.65 -5.78 1.70
C GLU A 51 10.83 -5.78 2.66
N ASN A 52 11.46 -6.95 2.86
CA ASN A 52 12.64 -7.10 3.71
C ASN A 52 13.96 -6.81 2.98
N GLY A 53 13.92 -6.28 1.76
CA GLY A 53 15.10 -5.98 0.93
C GLY A 53 15.84 -7.21 0.40
N ASN A 54 15.28 -8.42 0.53
CA ASN A 54 15.89 -9.64 0.03
C ASN A 54 15.46 -9.92 -1.41
N PHE A 55 16.04 -9.15 -2.34
CA PHE A 55 15.67 -9.18 -3.75
C PHE A 55 15.87 -10.56 -4.42
N SER A 56 16.90 -11.30 -4.04
CA SER A 56 17.17 -12.64 -4.60
C SER A 56 16.09 -13.65 -4.24
N GLN A 57 15.67 -13.69 -2.96
CA GLN A 57 14.59 -14.57 -2.52
C GLN A 57 13.22 -14.11 -3.04
N ALA A 58 13.01 -12.80 -3.18
CA ALA A 58 11.82 -12.25 -3.81
C ALA A 58 11.69 -12.77 -5.24
N LYS A 59 12.73 -12.61 -6.06
CA LYS A 59 12.75 -13.06 -7.45
C LYS A 59 12.53 -14.55 -7.60
N PHE A 60 13.23 -15.36 -6.80
CA PHE A 60 13.07 -16.82 -6.81
C PHE A 60 11.62 -17.24 -6.57
N ASN A 61 10.95 -16.64 -5.58
CA ASN A 61 9.57 -16.99 -5.27
C ASN A 61 8.58 -16.47 -6.32
N LEU A 62 8.80 -15.27 -6.87
CA LEU A 62 7.95 -14.75 -7.94
C LEU A 62 8.10 -15.56 -9.24
N ASP A 63 9.32 -16.02 -9.58
CA ASP A 63 9.54 -16.92 -10.72
C ASP A 63 8.84 -18.27 -10.52
N LYS A 64 8.85 -18.81 -9.29
CA LYS A 64 8.06 -20.00 -8.96
C LYS A 64 6.56 -19.75 -9.09
N ALA A 65 6.06 -18.60 -8.62
CA ALA A 65 4.66 -18.23 -8.80
C ALA A 65 4.27 -18.19 -10.28
N LEU A 66 5.13 -17.59 -11.11
CA LEU A 66 4.94 -17.49 -12.56
C LEU A 66 4.96 -18.86 -13.24
N SER A 67 5.85 -19.76 -12.80
CA SER A 67 5.91 -21.13 -13.33
C SER A 67 4.65 -21.96 -13.01
N PHE A 68 3.99 -21.69 -11.88
CA PHE A 68 2.77 -22.38 -11.50
C PHE A 68 1.52 -21.79 -12.17
N ALA A 69 1.45 -20.47 -12.32
CA ALA A 69 0.31 -19.80 -12.92
C ALA A 69 0.74 -18.65 -13.85
N PRO A 70 1.17 -18.96 -15.09
CA PRO A 70 1.70 -17.97 -16.02
C PRO A 70 0.68 -16.95 -16.52
N GLU A 71 -0.62 -17.23 -16.40
CA GLU A 71 -1.71 -16.32 -16.82
C GLU A 71 -2.45 -15.71 -15.61
N MET A 72 -1.85 -15.73 -14.41
CA MET A 72 -2.42 -15.07 -13.24
C MET A 72 -1.99 -13.59 -13.19
N ALA A 73 -2.97 -12.68 -13.27
CA ALA A 73 -2.71 -11.23 -13.27
C ALA A 73 -1.91 -10.77 -12.05
N ASP A 74 -2.25 -11.28 -10.85
CA ASP A 74 -1.57 -10.94 -9.60
C ASP A 74 -0.09 -11.31 -9.60
N VAL A 75 0.30 -12.38 -10.31
CA VAL A 75 1.70 -12.80 -10.40
C VAL A 75 2.49 -11.82 -11.28
N HIS A 76 1.93 -11.44 -12.44
CA HIS A 76 2.54 -10.41 -13.29
C HIS A 76 2.60 -9.05 -12.60
N TYR A 77 1.59 -8.72 -11.80
CA TYR A 77 1.62 -7.50 -10.98
C TYR A 77 2.71 -7.58 -9.90
N GLY A 78 2.87 -8.72 -9.23
CA GLY A 78 3.98 -8.95 -8.31
C GLY A 78 5.36 -8.83 -8.96
N MET A 79 5.52 -9.36 -10.17
CA MET A 79 6.75 -9.19 -10.98
C MET A 79 6.99 -7.72 -11.34
N ALA A 80 5.94 -7.00 -11.74
CA ALA A 80 6.04 -5.58 -12.06
C ALA A 80 6.52 -4.75 -10.87
N TYR A 81 5.92 -4.99 -9.70
CA TYR A 81 6.32 -4.35 -8.45
C TYR A 81 7.77 -4.71 -8.07
N TYR A 82 8.18 -5.96 -8.22
CA TYR A 82 9.58 -6.36 -8.02
C TYR A 82 10.54 -5.60 -8.93
N PHE A 83 10.31 -5.62 -10.24
CA PHE A 83 11.17 -4.95 -11.21
C PHE A 83 11.25 -3.44 -10.99
N GLN A 84 10.14 -2.82 -10.58
CA GLN A 84 10.14 -1.41 -10.21
C GLN A 84 11.05 -1.12 -9.00
N ASN A 85 11.06 -1.99 -7.99
CA ASN A 85 11.89 -1.82 -6.78
C ASN A 85 13.38 -2.08 -7.03
N VAL A 86 13.72 -2.90 -8.03
CA VAL A 86 15.12 -3.11 -8.47
C VAL A 86 15.50 -2.24 -9.66
N GLU A 87 14.68 -1.23 -9.97
CA GLU A 87 14.93 -0.22 -11.02
C GLU A 87 15.05 -0.77 -12.46
N GLU A 88 14.57 -1.99 -12.70
CA GLU A 88 14.45 -2.59 -14.04
C GLU A 88 13.15 -2.14 -14.73
N TYR A 89 13.07 -0.84 -15.06
CA TYR A 89 11.82 -0.21 -15.49
C TYR A 89 11.22 -0.80 -16.78
N GLY A 90 12.04 -1.28 -17.71
CA GLY A 90 11.56 -1.97 -18.93
C GLY A 90 10.81 -3.28 -18.62
N SER A 91 11.38 -4.08 -17.71
CA SER A 91 10.77 -5.32 -17.21
C SER A 91 9.50 -5.04 -16.40
N ALA A 92 9.52 -3.98 -15.59
CA ALA A 92 8.34 -3.51 -14.84
C ALA A 92 7.19 -3.13 -15.77
N SER A 93 7.45 -2.30 -16.78
CA SER A 93 6.46 -1.88 -17.78
C SER A 93 5.85 -3.07 -18.52
N THR A 94 6.68 -4.03 -18.93
CA THR A 94 6.23 -5.27 -19.60
C THR A 94 5.29 -6.07 -18.70
N SER A 95 5.67 -6.23 -17.43
CA SER A 95 4.89 -6.99 -16.45
C SER A 95 3.57 -6.30 -16.09
N TYR A 96 3.55 -4.97 -15.92
CA TYR A 96 2.32 -4.20 -15.72
C TYR A 96 1.37 -4.33 -16.91
N LYS A 97 1.88 -4.22 -18.15
CA LYS A 97 1.06 -4.40 -19.36
C LYS A 97 0.43 -5.78 -19.42
N LYS A 98 1.18 -6.84 -19.11
CA LYS A 98 0.64 -8.22 -19.07
C LYS A 98 -0.39 -8.38 -17.96
N ALA A 99 -0.15 -7.83 -16.76
CA ALA A 99 -1.12 -7.84 -15.65
C ALA A 99 -2.43 -7.12 -16.04
N MET A 100 -2.35 -5.95 -16.67
CA MET A 100 -3.51 -5.20 -17.15
C MET A 100 -4.24 -5.90 -18.32
N ALA A 101 -3.53 -6.64 -19.16
CA ALA A 101 -4.15 -7.43 -20.22
C ALA A 101 -4.95 -8.62 -19.65
N LEU A 102 -4.45 -9.25 -18.58
CA LEU A 102 -5.09 -10.39 -17.92
C LEU A 102 -6.29 -9.98 -17.05
N ALA A 103 -6.22 -8.81 -16.40
CA ALA A 103 -7.27 -8.30 -15.53
C ALA A 103 -7.58 -6.82 -15.85
N PRO A 104 -8.23 -6.53 -16.99
CA PRO A 104 -8.41 -5.17 -17.49
C PRO A 104 -9.30 -4.28 -16.63
N LYS A 105 -10.04 -4.84 -15.66
CA LYS A 105 -10.90 -4.10 -14.72
C LYS A 105 -10.33 -4.06 -13.30
N ASN A 106 -9.13 -4.59 -13.07
CA ASN A 106 -8.52 -4.57 -11.75
C ASN A 106 -8.00 -3.16 -11.43
N ALA A 107 -8.64 -2.53 -10.45
CA ALA A 107 -8.33 -1.16 -10.06
C ALA A 107 -6.98 -1.03 -9.35
N ASP A 108 -6.56 -2.03 -8.58
CA ASP A 108 -5.25 -2.00 -7.91
C ASP A 108 -4.12 -2.03 -8.94
N ILE A 109 -4.20 -2.92 -9.94
CA ILE A 109 -3.20 -2.98 -11.02
C ILE A 109 -3.20 -1.67 -11.82
N ALA A 110 -4.38 -1.10 -12.12
CA ALA A 110 -4.48 0.16 -12.84
C ALA A 110 -3.87 1.33 -12.04
N ASN A 111 -4.17 1.44 -10.74
CA ASN A 111 -3.60 2.46 -9.86
C ASN A 111 -2.07 2.36 -9.80
N SER A 112 -1.54 1.15 -9.61
CA SER A 112 -0.10 0.92 -9.54
C SER A 112 0.62 1.16 -10.85
N TYR A 113 -0.02 0.80 -11.97
CA TYR A 113 0.55 1.10 -13.27
C TYR A 113 0.55 2.60 -13.55
N GLY A 114 -0.51 3.32 -13.15
CA GLY A 114 -0.54 4.79 -13.18
C GLY A 114 0.59 5.41 -12.36
N ALA A 115 0.81 4.92 -11.13
CA ALA A 115 1.90 5.38 -10.27
C ALA A 115 3.28 5.13 -10.90
N PHE A 116 3.50 3.94 -11.46
CA PHE A 116 4.71 3.61 -12.19
C PHE A 116 4.95 4.56 -13.38
N LEU A 117 3.94 4.76 -14.23
CA LEU A 117 4.03 5.66 -15.39
C LEU A 117 4.35 7.09 -14.97
N CYS A 118 3.72 7.58 -13.90
CA CYS A 118 4.00 8.91 -13.39
C CYS A 118 5.46 9.06 -12.93
N ALA A 119 6.01 8.05 -12.25
CA ALA A 119 7.40 8.05 -11.84
C ALA A 119 8.38 8.01 -13.04
N GLN A 120 7.96 7.49 -14.19
CA GLN A 120 8.73 7.52 -15.44
C GLN A 120 8.56 8.83 -16.24
N GLY A 121 7.69 9.75 -15.80
CA GLY A 121 7.37 10.98 -16.52
C GLY A 121 6.26 10.84 -17.57
N ASP A 122 5.64 9.66 -17.70
CA ASP A 122 4.54 9.39 -18.63
C ASP A 122 3.19 9.87 -18.04
N TYR A 123 3.10 11.16 -17.73
CA TYR A 123 2.01 11.74 -16.93
C TYR A 123 0.61 11.58 -17.53
N GLU A 124 0.47 11.79 -18.84
CA GLU A 124 -0.81 11.65 -19.54
C GLU A 124 -1.34 10.21 -19.46
N GLN A 125 -0.45 9.24 -19.68
CA GLN A 125 -0.83 7.83 -19.59
C GLN A 125 -1.09 7.42 -18.14
N ALA A 126 -0.35 7.97 -17.18
CA ALA A 126 -0.58 7.76 -15.76
C ALA A 126 -2.00 8.19 -15.36
N LYS A 127 -2.42 9.40 -15.76
CA LYS A 127 -3.76 9.95 -15.50
C LYS A 127 -4.86 9.02 -16.04
N VAL A 128 -4.69 8.47 -17.24
CA VAL A 128 -5.62 7.49 -17.82
C VAL A 128 -5.78 6.25 -16.92
N TYR A 129 -4.68 5.69 -16.42
CA TYR A 129 -4.73 4.49 -15.58
C TYR A 129 -5.25 4.76 -14.17
N PHE A 130 -4.97 5.93 -13.59
CA PHE A 130 -5.58 6.34 -12.33
C PHE A 130 -7.10 6.48 -12.45
N PHE A 131 -7.60 7.17 -13.49
CA PHE A 131 -9.06 7.26 -13.70
C PHE A 131 -9.68 5.91 -14.03
N LYS A 132 -8.95 5.02 -14.70
CA LYS A 132 -9.39 3.64 -14.90
C LYS A 132 -9.58 2.90 -13.58
N ALA A 133 -8.69 3.11 -12.59
CA ALA A 133 -8.86 2.56 -11.25
C ALA A 133 -10.09 3.14 -10.54
N LEU A 134 -10.26 4.47 -10.57
CA LEU A 134 -11.37 5.18 -9.94
C LEU A 134 -12.75 4.80 -10.52
N ASN A 135 -12.80 4.46 -11.81
CA ASN A 135 -14.03 4.06 -12.50
C ASN A 135 -14.44 2.59 -12.25
N SER A 136 -13.70 1.83 -11.43
CA SER A 136 -14.09 0.46 -11.10
C SER A 136 -15.30 0.42 -10.16
N ASP A 137 -16.18 -0.58 -10.36
CA ASP A 137 -17.42 -0.76 -9.59
C ASP A 137 -17.17 -1.12 -8.13
N ILE A 138 -16.03 -1.74 -7.85
CA ILE A 138 -15.61 -2.18 -6.53
C ILE A 138 -14.17 -1.72 -6.35
N TYR A 139 -14.01 -0.46 -5.91
CA TYR A 139 -12.70 0.09 -5.59
C TYR A 139 -12.69 0.83 -4.26
N ASN A 140 -11.80 0.35 -3.40
CA ASN A 140 -11.77 0.66 -1.99
C ASN A 140 -10.61 1.61 -1.63
N SER A 141 -9.65 1.80 -2.54
CA SER A 141 -8.48 2.67 -2.34
C SER A 141 -8.58 3.99 -3.11
N SER A 142 -9.81 4.48 -3.36
CA SER A 142 -10.05 5.72 -4.13
C SER A 142 -9.30 6.93 -3.56
N ALA A 143 -9.29 7.09 -2.23
CA ALA A 143 -8.53 8.17 -1.58
C ALA A 143 -7.02 8.09 -1.86
N GLU A 144 -6.45 6.88 -1.93
CA GLU A 144 -5.05 6.67 -2.25
C GLU A 144 -4.75 6.96 -3.74
N THR A 145 -5.65 6.60 -4.66
CA THR A 145 -5.49 6.96 -6.07
C THR A 145 -5.54 8.46 -6.29
N TYR A 146 -6.44 9.17 -5.61
CA TYR A 146 -6.47 10.62 -5.67
C TYR A 146 -5.21 11.27 -5.08
N GLU A 147 -4.67 10.74 -3.97
CA GLU A 147 -3.34 11.16 -3.49
C GLU A 147 -2.25 10.94 -4.55
N ASN A 148 -2.25 9.80 -5.25
CA ASN A 148 -1.28 9.52 -6.31
C ASN A 148 -1.44 10.47 -7.50
N LEU A 149 -2.67 10.79 -7.91
CA LEU A 149 -2.97 11.82 -8.91
C LEU A 149 -2.46 13.20 -8.47
N ALA A 150 -2.61 13.54 -7.20
CA ALA A 150 -2.14 14.81 -6.68
C ALA A 150 -0.62 14.93 -6.71
N LEU A 151 0.09 13.91 -6.24
CA LEU A 151 1.56 13.83 -6.31
C LEU A 151 2.04 13.84 -7.77
N CYS A 152 1.31 13.18 -8.67
CA CYS A 152 1.61 13.20 -10.10
C CYS A 152 1.37 14.57 -10.75
N SER A 153 0.40 15.33 -10.26
CA SER A 153 0.13 16.69 -10.74
C SER A 153 1.16 17.68 -10.18
N GLN A 154 1.57 17.48 -8.91
CA GLN A 154 2.64 18.27 -8.30
C GLN A 154 3.97 18.12 -9.06
N SER A 155 4.34 16.92 -9.51
CA SER A 155 5.58 16.72 -10.27
C SER A 155 5.61 17.45 -11.62
N GLN A 156 4.43 17.84 -12.13
CA GLN A 156 4.26 18.68 -13.31
C GLN A 156 4.10 20.17 -12.97
N ASN A 157 4.25 20.55 -11.70
CA ASN A 157 3.94 21.87 -11.16
C ASN A 157 2.48 22.33 -11.42
N ALA A 158 1.56 21.38 -11.63
CA ALA A 158 0.13 21.61 -11.77
C ALA A 158 -0.54 21.64 -10.39
N LEU A 159 -0.27 22.72 -9.63
CA LEU A 159 -0.65 22.82 -8.22
C LEU A 159 -2.17 22.86 -7.99
N ASP A 160 -2.93 23.49 -8.90
CA ASP A 160 -4.39 23.56 -8.78
C ASP A 160 -5.04 22.18 -8.94
N ASP A 161 -4.58 21.39 -9.92
CA ASP A 161 -4.98 19.99 -10.09
C ASP A 161 -4.58 19.15 -8.86
N ALA A 162 -3.36 19.33 -8.34
CA ALA A 162 -2.90 18.62 -7.15
C ALA A 162 -3.77 18.90 -5.92
N ILE A 163 -4.15 20.16 -5.71
CA ILE A 163 -5.07 20.58 -4.64
C ILE A 163 -6.44 19.93 -4.83
N GLY A 164 -7.01 19.99 -6.04
CA GLY A 164 -8.31 19.39 -6.33
C GLY A 164 -8.35 17.89 -6.06
N PHE A 165 -7.32 17.16 -6.49
CA PHE A 165 -7.22 15.72 -6.21
C PHE A 165 -7.05 15.42 -4.71
N LEU A 166 -6.34 16.26 -3.95
CA LEU A 166 -6.26 16.08 -2.48
C LEU A 166 -7.60 16.36 -1.79
N GLU A 167 -8.38 17.31 -2.29
CA GLU A 167 -9.75 17.54 -1.84
C GLU A 167 -10.65 16.32 -2.15
N ASP A 168 -10.53 15.73 -3.33
CA ASP A 168 -11.22 14.47 -3.67
C ASP A 168 -10.79 13.31 -2.76
N ALA A 169 -9.50 13.17 -2.49
CA ALA A 169 -8.99 12.17 -1.54
C ALA A 169 -9.63 12.34 -0.16
N LEU A 170 -9.78 13.58 0.30
CA LEU A 170 -10.40 13.93 1.58
C LEU A 170 -11.92 13.80 1.57
N ASN A 171 -12.59 13.95 0.43
CA ASN A 171 -14.01 13.62 0.29
C ASN A 171 -14.25 12.13 0.53
N HIS A 172 -13.31 11.27 0.12
CA HIS A 172 -13.35 9.83 0.41
C HIS A 172 -12.89 9.47 1.82
N GLN A 173 -11.86 10.14 2.34
CA GLN A 173 -11.31 9.89 3.68
C GLN A 173 -10.97 11.20 4.41
N PRO A 174 -11.96 11.86 5.06
CA PRO A 174 -11.78 13.22 5.62
C PRO A 174 -10.68 13.38 6.67
N GLY A 175 -10.35 12.30 7.38
CA GLY A 175 -9.30 12.25 8.41
C GLY A 175 -7.97 11.67 7.91
N ARG A 176 -7.74 11.56 6.60
CA ARG A 176 -6.48 11.04 6.06
C ARG A 176 -5.36 12.04 6.29
N ALA A 177 -4.60 11.82 7.38
CA ALA A 177 -3.52 12.71 7.80
C ALA A 177 -2.53 13.04 6.67
N LYS A 178 -2.10 12.03 5.90
CA LYS A 178 -1.20 12.23 4.75
C LYS A 178 -1.77 13.23 3.74
N SER A 179 -3.04 13.07 3.34
CA SER A 179 -3.69 13.99 2.39
C SER A 179 -3.83 15.40 2.95
N LEU A 180 -4.17 15.55 4.25
CA LEU A 180 -4.27 16.87 4.89
C LEU A 180 -2.92 17.60 4.91
N PHE A 181 -1.85 16.85 5.22
CA PHE A 181 -0.50 17.41 5.23
C PHE A 181 -0.05 17.81 3.82
N LEU A 182 -0.23 16.93 2.83
CA LEU A 182 0.06 17.24 1.43
C LEU A 182 -0.78 18.43 0.94
N LEU A 183 -2.05 18.53 1.34
CA LEU A 183 -2.91 19.65 0.95
C LEU A 183 -2.38 20.98 1.49
N ALA A 184 -1.99 21.00 2.76
CA ALA A 184 -1.36 22.19 3.36
C ALA A 184 -0.06 22.57 2.63
N GLN A 185 0.76 21.58 2.24
CA GLN A 185 1.97 21.79 1.46
C GLN A 185 1.69 22.37 0.06
N MET A 186 0.74 21.80 -0.70
CA MET A 186 0.38 22.30 -2.04
C MET A 186 -0.23 23.70 -1.97
N GLN A 187 -1.07 23.96 -0.96
CA GLN A 187 -1.65 25.28 -0.73
C GLN A 187 -0.59 26.32 -0.34
N LEU A 188 0.41 25.94 0.45
CA LEU A 188 1.57 26.80 0.71
C LEU A 188 2.32 27.12 -0.59
N GLN A 189 2.64 26.12 -1.40
CA GLN A 189 3.35 26.29 -2.67
C GLN A 189 2.57 27.16 -3.67
N ALA A 190 1.24 27.09 -3.62
CA ALA A 190 0.33 27.92 -4.40
C ALA A 190 0.05 29.31 -3.77
N ASN A 191 0.76 29.70 -2.70
CA ASN A 191 0.56 30.94 -1.94
C ASN A 191 -0.86 31.13 -1.35
N ARG A 192 -1.60 30.03 -1.14
CA ARG A 192 -2.95 30.00 -0.54
C ARG A 192 -2.86 29.85 0.98
N PHE A 193 -2.21 30.80 1.65
CA PHE A 193 -1.81 30.67 3.06
C PHE A 193 -2.96 30.44 4.05
N ALA A 194 -4.12 31.09 3.84
CA ALA A 194 -5.28 30.89 4.69
C ALA A 194 -5.81 29.45 4.63
N ALA A 195 -5.93 28.91 3.41
CA ALA A 195 -6.33 27.52 3.19
C ALA A 195 -5.28 26.54 3.75
N ALA A 196 -3.98 26.82 3.53
CA ALA A 196 -2.90 26.00 4.05
C ALA A 196 -2.96 25.86 5.58
N ARG A 197 -3.23 26.98 6.29
CA ARG A 197 -3.43 27.00 7.74
C ARG A 197 -4.63 26.16 8.17
N ASP A 198 -5.73 26.21 7.42
CA ASP A 198 -6.93 25.42 7.70
C ASP A 198 -6.69 23.93 7.53
N SER A 199 -6.00 23.54 6.46
CA SER A 199 -5.60 22.16 6.19
C SER A 199 -4.64 21.63 7.25
N LEU A 200 -3.64 22.43 7.67
CA LEU A 200 -2.70 22.06 8.72
C LEU A 200 -3.41 21.90 10.09
N ARG A 201 -4.32 22.80 10.44
CA ARG A 201 -5.13 22.66 11.66
C ARG A 201 -5.99 21.40 11.63
N ARG A 202 -6.51 21.00 10.46
CA ARG A 202 -7.23 19.72 10.32
C ARG A 202 -6.29 18.53 10.49
N TYR A 203 -5.08 18.59 9.96
CA TYR A 203 -4.04 17.56 10.15
C TYR A 203 -3.73 17.35 11.64
N GLU A 204 -3.51 18.43 12.39
CA GLU A 204 -3.16 18.40 13.82
C GLU A 204 -4.27 17.78 14.70
N LYS A 205 -5.52 17.73 14.21
CA LYS A 205 -6.62 17.05 14.91
C LYS A 205 -6.58 15.52 14.77
N VAL A 206 -5.89 15.00 13.74
CA VAL A 206 -5.91 13.57 13.39
C VAL A 206 -4.53 12.92 13.44
N ALA A 207 -3.47 13.70 13.59
CA ALA A 207 -2.09 13.25 13.66
C ALA A 207 -1.32 14.01 14.73
N SER A 208 -0.21 13.43 15.18
CA SER A 208 0.70 14.09 16.13
C SER A 208 1.36 15.30 15.49
N VAL A 209 1.43 16.39 16.23
CA VAL A 209 2.33 17.51 15.93
C VAL A 209 3.75 16.98 15.86
N SER A 210 4.38 17.14 14.70
CA SER A 210 5.75 16.75 14.39
C SER A 210 6.61 17.97 14.03
N ALA A 211 7.93 17.78 14.00
CA ALA A 211 8.87 18.79 13.52
C ALA A 211 8.47 19.32 12.13
N ASP A 212 8.10 18.44 11.21
CA ASP A 212 7.68 18.81 9.85
C ASP A 212 6.40 19.65 9.83
N SER A 213 5.40 19.30 10.66
CA SER A 213 4.16 20.07 10.74
C SER A 213 4.36 21.45 11.37
N LEU A 214 5.22 21.56 12.37
CA LEU A 214 5.57 22.85 12.97
C LEU A 214 6.40 23.70 12.01
N TRP A 215 7.33 23.09 11.28
CA TRP A 215 8.08 23.80 10.26
C TRP A 215 7.19 24.27 9.11
N LEU A 216 6.22 23.45 8.69
CA LEU A 216 5.21 23.86 7.72
C LEU A 216 4.39 25.06 8.23
N ALA A 217 4.03 25.08 9.53
CA ALA A 217 3.37 26.24 10.15
C ALA A 217 4.24 27.51 10.07
N VAL A 218 5.54 27.40 10.38
CA VAL A 218 6.50 28.52 10.22
C VAL A 218 6.46 29.06 8.79
N LYS A 219 6.58 28.18 7.78
CA LYS A 219 6.58 28.58 6.36
C LYS A 219 5.25 29.22 5.93
N ILE A 220 4.12 28.69 6.39
CA ILE A 220 2.80 29.27 6.13
C ILE A 220 2.70 30.69 6.71
N GLU A 221 3.16 30.90 7.95
CA GLU A 221 3.05 32.21 8.58
C GLU A 221 4.08 33.23 8.06
N GLN A 222 5.26 32.78 7.63
CA GLN A 222 6.21 33.60 6.87
C GLN A 222 5.57 34.12 5.59
N GLY A 223 5.05 33.22 4.74
CA GLY A 223 4.42 33.58 3.47
C GLY A 223 3.17 34.45 3.64
N ALA A 224 2.42 34.24 4.73
CA ALA A 224 1.27 35.07 5.09
C ALA A 224 1.63 36.46 5.64
N GLY A 225 2.92 36.83 5.72
CA GLY A 225 3.36 38.11 6.27
C GLY A 225 3.11 38.25 7.77
N SER A 226 3.17 37.15 8.53
CA SER A 226 2.89 37.08 9.96
C SER A 226 4.11 36.62 10.77
N PRO A 227 5.18 37.43 10.82
CA PRO A 227 6.48 37.03 11.39
C PRO A 227 6.39 36.66 12.86
N ASN A 228 5.55 37.33 13.65
CA ASN A 228 5.36 37.00 15.07
C ASN A 228 4.83 35.56 15.25
N ARG A 229 3.81 35.17 14.48
CA ARG A 229 3.24 33.81 14.54
C ARG A 229 4.22 32.77 14.03
N ALA A 230 4.99 33.10 12.98
CA ALA A 230 6.07 32.24 12.51
C ALA A 230 7.14 32.03 13.59
N SER A 231 7.52 33.08 14.33
CA SER A 231 8.46 32.97 15.45
C SER A 231 7.91 32.17 16.62
N ASP A 232 6.61 32.29 16.93
CA ASP A 232 5.96 31.48 17.96
C ASP A 232 6.05 29.98 17.62
N TYR A 233 5.72 29.60 16.37
CA TYR A 233 5.86 28.23 15.90
C TYR A 233 7.32 27.75 15.87
N ALA A 234 8.26 28.60 15.46
CA ALA A 234 9.68 28.26 15.43
C ALA A 234 10.23 28.04 16.85
N ASN A 235 9.83 28.85 17.83
CA ASN A 235 10.19 28.65 19.23
C ASN A 235 9.58 27.37 19.80
N MET A 236 8.32 27.06 19.47
CA MET A 236 7.69 25.79 19.84
C MET A 236 8.44 24.60 19.24
N LEU A 237 8.83 24.70 17.96
CA LEU A 237 9.63 23.71 17.26
C LEU A 237 10.98 23.48 17.94
N LEU A 238 11.71 24.54 18.26
CA LEU A 238 13.01 24.43 18.96
C LEU A 238 12.88 23.96 20.41
N SER A 239 11.74 24.19 21.07
CA SER A 239 11.49 23.63 22.40
C SER A 239 11.31 22.10 22.38
N LEU A 240 10.78 21.54 21.29
CA LEU A 240 10.52 20.10 21.15
C LEU A 240 11.65 19.38 20.39
N TYR A 241 12.31 20.09 19.48
CA TYR A 241 13.37 19.59 18.61
C TYR A 241 14.52 20.63 18.56
N PRO A 242 15.33 20.72 19.63
CA PRO A 242 16.36 21.75 19.76
C PRO A 242 17.37 21.81 18.61
N ASP A 243 17.59 20.67 17.94
CA ASP A 243 18.54 20.50 16.83
C ASP A 243 17.97 20.75 15.43
N PHE A 244 16.71 21.20 15.33
CA PHE A 244 16.11 21.51 14.05
C PHE A 244 16.70 22.79 13.44
N GLN A 245 17.77 22.63 12.64
CA GLN A 245 18.57 23.72 12.12
C GLN A 245 17.77 24.80 11.37
N PRO A 246 16.82 24.48 10.47
CA PRO A 246 16.10 25.51 9.73
C PRO A 246 15.33 26.50 10.63
N ALA A 247 14.82 26.04 11.78
CA ALA A 247 14.14 26.90 12.73
C ALA A 247 15.12 27.79 13.51
N ARG A 248 16.32 27.29 13.85
CA ARG A 248 17.38 28.13 14.45
C ARG A 248 17.82 29.22 13.49
N ASP A 249 18.03 28.87 12.22
CA ASP A 249 18.44 29.83 11.19
C ASP A 249 17.40 30.93 11.04
N TYR A 250 16.12 30.55 10.97
CA TYR A 250 15.01 31.50 10.92
C TYR A 250 14.98 32.47 12.12
N ILE A 251 15.08 31.96 13.35
CA ILE A 251 15.08 32.79 14.57
C ILE A 251 16.28 33.74 14.61
N ASN A 252 17.43 33.30 14.11
CA ASN A 252 18.65 34.10 14.05
C ASN A 252 18.66 35.11 12.89
N GLY A 253 17.59 35.20 12.10
CA GLY A 253 17.52 36.09 10.93
C GLY A 253 18.50 35.70 9.82
N ILE A 254 18.96 34.45 9.82
CA ILE A 254 19.75 33.91 8.71
C ILE A 254 18.76 33.62 7.59
N GLU A 255 18.97 34.21 6.42
CA GLU A 255 18.23 33.85 5.21
C GLU A 255 18.44 32.36 4.96
N ALA A 256 17.46 31.55 5.36
CA ALA A 256 17.45 30.15 5.02
C ALA A 256 17.42 30.08 3.49
N ILE A 257 18.35 29.34 2.89
CA ILE A 257 18.21 28.92 1.49
C ILE A 257 16.85 28.25 1.42
N ASP A 258 15.89 28.90 0.78
CA ASP A 258 14.53 28.42 0.69
C ASP A 258 14.60 27.07 -0.01
N SER A 259 14.59 26.01 0.78
CA SER A 259 14.53 24.67 0.23
C SER A 259 13.09 24.54 -0.20
N PRO A 260 12.81 24.53 -1.52
CA PRO A 260 11.44 24.39 -1.99
C PRO A 260 10.83 23.18 -1.30
N VAL A 261 9.54 23.27 -0.95
CA VAL A 261 8.79 22.13 -0.42
C VAL A 261 9.09 20.95 -1.34
N GLN A 262 9.78 19.93 -0.80
CA GLN A 262 10.27 18.83 -1.62
C GLN A 262 9.08 18.19 -2.34
N SER A 263 9.18 18.06 -3.66
CA SER A 263 8.20 17.30 -4.41
C SER A 263 8.27 15.84 -3.95
N VAL A 264 7.13 15.32 -3.50
CA VAL A 264 7.04 13.92 -3.08
C VAL A 264 6.68 13.12 -4.32
N SER A 265 7.51 12.15 -4.69
CA SER A 265 7.21 11.26 -5.82
C SER A 265 6.02 10.37 -5.50
N VAL A 266 5.30 9.95 -6.54
CA VAL A 266 4.24 8.95 -6.38
C VAL A 266 4.89 7.63 -5.89
N PRO A 267 4.51 7.10 -4.72
CA PRO A 267 5.12 5.88 -4.21
C PRO A 267 4.72 4.68 -5.07
N ALA A 268 5.58 3.67 -5.11
CA ALA A 268 5.22 2.37 -5.68
C ALA A 268 4.04 1.78 -4.90
N VAL A 269 2.94 1.51 -5.59
CA VAL A 269 1.76 0.91 -4.98
C VAL A 269 1.95 -0.60 -4.94
N LYS A 270 1.96 -1.15 -3.72
CA LYS A 270 2.20 -2.57 -3.48
C LYS A 270 0.99 -3.41 -3.88
N PRO A 271 1.19 -4.63 -4.45
CA PRO A 271 0.13 -5.61 -4.53
C PRO A 271 -0.43 -5.95 -3.15
N THR A 272 -1.73 -5.72 -2.94
CA THR A 272 -2.40 -6.13 -1.72
C THR A 272 -2.35 -7.66 -1.61
N LYS A 273 -1.93 -8.19 -0.44
CA LYS A 273 -2.06 -9.62 -0.15
C LYS A 273 -3.54 -9.95 -0.32
N GLY A 274 -3.88 -10.70 -1.37
CA GLY A 274 -5.26 -10.88 -1.80
C GLY A 274 -6.17 -11.07 -0.59
N TYR A 275 -7.07 -10.11 -0.37
CA TYR A 275 -8.10 -10.27 0.62
C TYR A 275 -8.84 -11.55 0.20
N ALA A 276 -8.69 -12.61 0.98
CA ALA A 276 -9.66 -13.68 0.95
C ALA A 276 -10.99 -12.97 1.21
N GLN A 277 -11.80 -12.83 0.15
CA GLN A 277 -13.12 -12.22 0.29
C GLN A 277 -13.80 -13.00 1.42
N PRO A 278 -14.23 -12.34 2.51
CA PRO A 278 -15.11 -13.01 3.46
C PRO A 278 -16.28 -13.57 2.65
N ASP A 279 -16.79 -14.74 2.99
CA ASP A 279 -17.97 -15.29 2.34
C ASP A 279 -19.15 -14.33 2.55
N LEU A 280 -19.33 -13.42 1.58
CA LEU A 280 -20.30 -12.32 1.61
C LEU A 280 -21.75 -12.82 1.67
N LYS A 281 -21.97 -14.13 1.58
CA LYS A 281 -23.30 -14.74 1.64
C LYS A 281 -23.85 -14.93 3.06
N ALA A 282 -23.05 -14.79 4.12
CA ALA A 282 -23.49 -15.17 5.46
C ALA A 282 -24.12 -14.03 6.29
N THR A 283 -23.78 -12.76 6.07
CA THR A 283 -24.18 -11.67 6.97
C THR A 283 -24.74 -10.46 6.23
N GLN A 284 -26.05 -10.22 6.36
CA GLN A 284 -26.75 -9.09 5.73
C GLN A 284 -26.50 -7.76 6.46
N TYR A 285 -26.07 -7.80 7.73
CA TYR A 285 -25.91 -6.62 8.58
C TYR A 285 -24.59 -6.64 9.37
N HIS A 286 -24.02 -5.46 9.60
CA HIS A 286 -22.89 -5.25 10.50
C HIS A 286 -23.30 -4.37 11.67
N VAL A 287 -22.80 -4.65 12.88
CA VAL A 287 -22.98 -3.76 14.04
C VAL A 287 -21.69 -3.01 14.28
N VAL A 288 -21.74 -1.68 14.16
CA VAL A 288 -20.56 -0.80 14.28
C VAL A 288 -19.90 -0.98 15.64
N THR A 289 -18.61 -1.27 15.65
CA THR A 289 -17.78 -1.41 16.85
C THR A 289 -16.87 -0.20 17.04
N ALA A 290 -16.18 -0.14 18.18
CA ALA A 290 -15.26 0.95 18.47
C ALA A 290 -14.13 1.02 17.42
N LYS A 291 -13.85 2.24 16.94
CA LYS A 291 -12.82 2.55 15.91
C LYS A 291 -13.18 2.17 14.46
N GLU A 292 -14.40 1.72 14.20
CA GLU A 292 -14.89 1.55 12.84
C GLU A 292 -15.45 2.86 12.27
N ASN A 293 -15.33 2.99 10.95
CA ASN A 293 -15.98 4.04 10.17
C ASN A 293 -16.52 3.41 8.88
N LEU A 294 -17.40 4.12 8.16
CA LEU A 294 -18.03 3.58 6.94
C LEU A 294 -17.01 3.13 5.90
N TYR A 295 -15.85 3.80 5.83
CA TYR A 295 -14.75 3.39 4.97
C TYR A 295 -14.20 2.01 5.35
N ARG A 296 -13.84 1.78 6.62
CA ARG A 296 -13.35 0.47 7.09
C ARG A 296 -14.37 -0.65 6.84
N LEU A 297 -15.66 -0.34 6.97
CA LEU A 297 -16.73 -1.28 6.66
C LEU A 297 -16.87 -1.52 5.15
N SER A 298 -16.69 -0.49 4.33
CA SER A 298 -16.62 -0.62 2.87
C SER A 298 -15.48 -1.54 2.43
N LEU A 299 -14.32 -1.44 3.09
CA LEU A 299 -13.19 -2.36 2.91
C LEU A 299 -13.57 -3.79 3.31
N GLN A 300 -14.11 -3.95 4.51
CA GLN A 300 -14.45 -5.24 5.10
C GLN A 300 -15.48 -6.01 4.29
N TYR A 301 -16.51 -5.32 3.80
CA TYR A 301 -17.61 -5.92 3.06
C TYR A 301 -17.45 -5.81 1.55
N ASN A 302 -16.36 -5.21 1.07
CA ASN A 302 -16.07 -5.06 -0.36
C ASN A 302 -17.22 -4.37 -1.14
N VAL A 303 -17.78 -3.33 -0.53
CA VAL A 303 -18.89 -2.53 -1.08
C VAL A 303 -18.42 -1.08 -1.14
N LYS A 304 -18.78 -0.34 -2.19
CA LYS A 304 -18.50 1.10 -2.26
C LYS A 304 -19.09 1.82 -1.04
N MET A 305 -18.32 2.69 -0.40
CA MET A 305 -18.80 3.48 0.74
C MET A 305 -20.09 4.26 0.37
N SER A 306 -20.19 4.77 -0.86
CA SER A 306 -21.40 5.43 -1.36
C SER A 306 -22.62 4.49 -1.41
N LYS A 307 -22.43 3.22 -1.78
CA LYS A 307 -23.50 2.21 -1.74
C LYS A 307 -23.89 1.83 -0.33
N LEU A 308 -22.92 1.67 0.56
CA LEU A 308 -23.16 1.53 2.00
C LEU A 308 -23.95 2.71 2.57
N MET A 309 -23.62 3.93 2.17
CA MET A 309 -24.34 5.14 2.57
C MET A 309 -25.76 5.15 2.04
N GLU A 310 -25.94 4.83 0.75
CA GLU A 310 -27.24 4.71 0.08
C GLU A 310 -28.15 3.69 0.79
N TRP A 311 -27.66 2.46 1.02
CA TRP A 311 -28.44 1.39 1.66
C TRP A 311 -28.84 1.71 3.10
N ASN A 312 -28.12 2.62 3.76
CA ASN A 312 -28.32 2.97 5.17
C ASN A 312 -28.88 4.39 5.37
N ASN A 313 -29.25 5.10 4.29
CA ASN A 313 -29.71 6.49 4.33
C ASN A 313 -28.75 7.44 5.07
N ILE A 314 -27.44 7.29 4.85
CA ILE A 314 -26.40 8.11 5.47
C ILE A 314 -25.96 9.20 4.49
N SER A 315 -26.11 10.46 4.87
CA SER A 315 -25.67 11.62 4.08
C SER A 315 -24.25 12.08 4.43
N ASP A 316 -23.81 11.87 5.67
CA ASP A 316 -22.47 12.23 6.16
C ASP A 316 -21.72 10.94 6.56
N PRO A 317 -20.61 10.56 5.89
CA PRO A 317 -19.84 9.37 6.22
C PRO A 317 -19.33 9.31 7.67
N ALA A 318 -19.20 10.47 8.33
CA ALA A 318 -18.75 10.59 9.71
C ALA A 318 -19.87 10.40 10.74
N SER A 319 -21.13 10.29 10.31
CA SER A 319 -22.30 10.29 11.21
C SER A 319 -22.62 8.94 11.85
N ILE A 320 -21.83 7.88 11.60
CA ILE A 320 -22.10 6.57 12.19
C ILE A 320 -21.67 6.49 13.66
N TYR A 321 -22.32 5.62 14.43
CA TYR A 321 -22.05 5.47 15.86
C TYR A 321 -21.96 4.00 16.30
N ILE A 322 -21.25 3.76 17.42
CA ILE A 322 -21.06 2.43 17.99
C ILE A 322 -22.42 1.81 18.33
N GLY A 323 -22.65 0.56 17.91
CA GLY A 323 -23.90 -0.16 18.07
C GLY A 323 -24.91 0.06 16.94
N GLN A 324 -24.63 0.97 15.99
CA GLN A 324 -25.47 1.15 14.81
C GLN A 324 -25.44 -0.11 13.94
N LYS A 325 -26.61 -0.57 13.51
CA LYS A 325 -26.75 -1.71 12.60
C LYS A 325 -26.81 -1.20 11.17
N LEU A 326 -25.86 -1.63 10.34
CA LEU A 326 -25.72 -1.23 8.95
C LEU A 326 -26.01 -2.40 8.02
N ILE A 327 -26.73 -2.15 6.93
CA ILE A 327 -26.84 -3.04 5.79
C ILE A 327 -25.50 -3.04 5.05
N VAL A 328 -24.93 -4.22 4.86
CA VAL A 328 -23.59 -4.39 4.26
C VAL A 328 -23.58 -5.27 3.01
N VAL A 329 -24.77 -5.68 2.57
CA VAL A 329 -25.02 -6.42 1.33
C VAL A 329 -26.22 -5.78 0.63
N GLU A 330 -26.23 -5.76 -0.70
CA GLU A 330 -27.30 -5.14 -1.49
C GLU A 330 -28.69 -5.66 -1.07
N PRO A 331 -29.62 -4.78 -0.64
CA PRO A 331 -31.00 -5.14 -0.37
C PRO A 331 -31.67 -5.72 -1.62
N LYS A 332 -32.49 -6.77 -1.45
CA LYS A 332 -33.39 -7.26 -2.49
C LYS A 332 -34.68 -6.47 -2.51
#